data_AF-A0A2V7VA88-F1
#
_entry.id   AF-A0A2V7VA88-F1
#
_cell.length_a   1.000
_cell.length_b   1.000
_cell.length_c   1.000
_cell.angle_alpha   90.00
_cell.angle_beta   90.00
_cell.angle_gamma   90.00
#
_symmetry.space_group_name_H-M   'P 1'
#
loop_
_entity.id
_entity.type
_entity.pdbx_description
1 polymer ?
#
loop_
_entity_poly.entity_id
_entity_poly.type
_entity_poly.pdbx_seq_one_letter_code
_entity_poly.pdbx_strand_id
1 'polypeptide(L)'
;VTDPYSVSLSRNSQRSQIVDLADPALKPPEWDALAKPALEAPEDIVLYELHVRDFSAGDASVPEGLRGTFKAFTQTDSNGMKHLAALARAGLTHVHLLPSFDIASVDEDKTRWQYPAGDLASFPPDSDQQQAAVTSVADKDAFNWGYDPWHYTVPEGSYATD
;
A
#
# COMPACT_ATOMS: atom_id res chain seq x y z
N VAL A 1 -4.40 -6.24 -25.24
CA VAL A 1 -5.37 -5.93 -24.17
C VAL A 1 -5.31 -7.07 -23.18
N THR A 2 -5.12 -6.78 -21.91
CA THR A 2 -5.20 -7.72 -20.79
C THR A 2 -6.66 -8.05 -20.47
N ASP A 3 -6.90 -9.16 -19.78
CA ASP A 3 -8.24 -9.61 -19.43
C ASP A 3 -8.87 -8.68 -18.36
N PRO A 4 -10.05 -8.09 -18.59
CA PRO A 4 -10.74 -7.29 -17.57
C PRO A 4 -11.14 -8.09 -16.32
N TYR A 5 -11.10 -9.43 -16.36
CA TYR A 5 -11.32 -10.34 -15.24
C TYR A 5 -10.00 -10.93 -14.69
N SER A 6 -8.86 -10.28 -14.96
CA SER A 6 -7.57 -10.71 -14.40
C SER A 6 -7.63 -10.82 -12.88
N VAL A 7 -7.01 -11.85 -12.34
CA VAL A 7 -6.84 -12.08 -10.89
C VAL A 7 -5.36 -12.09 -10.47
N SER A 8 -4.45 -12.00 -11.46
CA SER A 8 -3.02 -11.75 -11.29
C SER A 8 -2.45 -11.14 -12.57
N LEU A 9 -1.36 -10.38 -12.45
CA LEU A 9 -0.72 -9.64 -13.53
C LEU A 9 0.81 -9.79 -13.45
N SER A 10 1.48 -9.62 -14.59
CA SER A 10 2.92 -9.33 -14.60
C SER A 10 3.17 -7.86 -14.29
N ARG A 11 4.37 -7.52 -13.80
CA ARG A 11 4.85 -6.14 -13.58
C ARG A 11 4.35 -5.13 -14.64
N ASN A 12 3.88 -3.97 -14.17
CA ASN A 12 3.27 -2.89 -14.93
C ASN A 12 2.06 -3.35 -15.77
N SER A 13 1.35 -4.36 -15.28
CA SER A 13 0.09 -4.84 -15.83
C SER A 13 0.16 -5.20 -17.32
N GLN A 14 1.35 -5.63 -17.78
CA GLN A 14 1.62 -5.88 -19.21
C GLN A 14 0.99 -7.17 -19.73
N ARG A 15 0.71 -8.13 -18.84
CA ARG A 15 0.15 -9.44 -19.16
C ARG A 15 -0.76 -9.92 -18.02
N SER A 16 -1.91 -10.46 -18.38
CA SER A 16 -2.73 -11.27 -17.49
C SER A 16 -2.05 -12.60 -17.22
N GLN A 17 -2.10 -13.05 -15.97
CA GLN A 17 -1.58 -14.35 -15.57
C GLN A 17 -2.74 -15.30 -15.25
N ILE A 18 -2.68 -16.50 -15.82
CA ILE A 18 -3.59 -17.59 -15.45
C ILE A 18 -3.13 -18.10 -14.09
N VAL A 19 -3.98 -17.98 -13.09
CA VAL A 19 -3.73 -18.44 -11.71
C VAL A 19 -5.02 -18.98 -11.11
N ASP A 20 -4.90 -20.00 -10.27
CA ASP A 20 -5.99 -20.47 -9.42
C ASP A 20 -5.80 -19.88 -8.01
N LEU A 21 -6.66 -18.93 -7.62
CA LEU A 21 -6.59 -18.30 -6.29
C LEU A 21 -6.89 -19.30 -5.15
N ALA A 22 -7.44 -20.49 -5.45
CA ALA A 22 -7.64 -21.53 -4.46
C ALA A 22 -6.37 -22.35 -4.17
N ASP A 23 -5.29 -22.18 -4.95
CA ASP A 23 -4.03 -22.90 -4.75
C ASP A 23 -3.48 -22.65 -3.34
N PRO A 24 -3.21 -23.71 -2.54
CA PRO A 24 -2.64 -23.58 -1.19
C PRO A 24 -1.33 -22.79 -1.12
N ALA A 25 -0.54 -22.74 -2.20
CA ALA A 25 0.70 -21.97 -2.25
C ALA A 25 0.48 -20.45 -2.18
N LEU A 26 -0.73 -19.97 -2.50
CA LEU A 26 -1.11 -18.56 -2.45
C LEU A 26 -1.77 -18.17 -1.13
N LYS A 27 -1.90 -19.11 -0.20
CA LYS A 27 -2.56 -18.92 1.08
C LYS A 27 -1.53 -18.83 2.20
N PRO A 28 -1.51 -17.75 3.02
CA PRO A 28 -0.71 -17.77 4.24
C PRO A 28 -1.22 -18.85 5.20
N PRO A 29 -0.41 -19.24 6.21
CA PRO A 29 -0.89 -20.11 7.29
C PRO A 29 -2.21 -19.61 7.86
N GLU A 30 -3.12 -20.53 8.15
CA GLU A 30 -4.45 -20.26 8.74
C GLU A 30 -5.43 -19.46 7.87
N TRP A 31 -5.12 -19.21 6.58
CA TRP A 31 -6.01 -18.47 5.67
C TRP A 31 -7.45 -18.99 5.64
N ASP A 32 -7.63 -20.30 5.45
CA ASP A 32 -8.96 -20.93 5.38
C ASP A 32 -9.66 -21.00 6.74
N ALA A 33 -8.94 -20.73 7.84
CA ALA A 33 -9.45 -20.72 9.21
C ALA A 33 -9.65 -19.30 9.78
N LEU A 34 -9.38 -18.25 8.99
CA LEU A 34 -9.46 -16.86 9.43
C LEU A 34 -10.87 -16.53 9.92
N ALA A 35 -11.00 -16.22 11.21
CA ALA A 35 -12.20 -15.65 11.80
C ALA A 35 -12.03 -14.13 11.96
N LYS A 36 -13.00 -13.37 11.46
CA LYS A 36 -13.02 -11.91 11.61
C LYS A 36 -13.45 -11.52 13.04
N PRO A 37 -13.00 -10.36 13.57
CA PRO A 37 -13.56 -9.81 14.81
C PRO A 37 -15.07 -9.64 14.71
N ALA A 38 -15.78 -9.83 15.83
CA ALA A 38 -17.23 -9.64 15.88
C ALA A 38 -17.61 -8.16 15.69
N LEU A 39 -18.76 -7.95 15.06
CA LEU A 39 -19.42 -6.66 14.91
C LEU A 39 -20.91 -6.89 15.18
N GLU A 40 -21.43 -6.35 16.27
CA GLU A 40 -22.81 -6.58 16.70
C GLU A 40 -23.81 -5.81 15.83
N ALA A 41 -23.51 -4.54 15.58
CA ALA A 41 -24.32 -3.67 14.73
C ALA A 41 -23.44 -2.80 13.79
N PRO A 42 -23.93 -2.42 12.59
CA PRO A 42 -23.21 -1.51 11.71
C PRO A 42 -22.89 -0.15 12.33
N GLU A 43 -23.67 0.30 13.31
CA GLU A 43 -23.47 1.56 14.04
C GLU A 43 -22.23 1.53 14.96
N ASP A 44 -21.69 0.35 15.26
CA ASP A 44 -20.46 0.18 16.02
C ASP A 44 -19.20 0.44 15.16
N ILE A 45 -19.36 0.71 13.86
CA ILE A 45 -18.26 0.96 12.95
C ILE A 45 -17.60 2.30 13.27
N VAL A 46 -16.32 2.21 13.64
CA VAL A 46 -15.35 3.31 13.66
C VAL A 46 -14.30 3.06 12.57
N LEU A 47 -14.20 3.97 11.60
CA LEU A 47 -13.31 3.89 10.45
C LEU A 47 -12.03 4.71 10.67
N TYR A 48 -10.90 4.16 10.21
CA TYR A 48 -9.63 4.87 10.07
C TYR A 48 -9.15 4.77 8.62
N GLU A 49 -9.13 5.89 7.91
CA GLU A 49 -8.62 5.96 6.53
C GLU A 49 -7.10 5.92 6.53
N LEU A 50 -6.52 5.06 5.68
CA LEU A 50 -5.08 4.83 5.62
C LEU A 50 -4.63 4.51 4.20
N HIS A 51 -3.47 5.05 3.81
CA HIS A 51 -2.79 4.69 2.57
C HIS A 51 -1.66 3.69 2.85
N VAL A 52 -1.50 2.67 1.98
CA VAL A 52 -0.51 1.59 2.15
C VAL A 52 0.92 2.14 2.25
N ARG A 53 1.25 3.13 1.42
CA ARG A 53 2.58 3.75 1.44
C ARG A 53 2.78 4.61 2.69
N ASP A 54 1.82 5.48 3.00
CA ASP A 54 1.91 6.44 4.12
C ASP A 54 2.11 5.74 5.45
N PHE A 55 1.48 4.56 5.61
CA PHE A 55 1.58 3.73 6.80
C PHE A 55 3.01 3.46 7.24
N SER A 56 3.94 3.28 6.30
CA SER A 56 5.27 2.75 6.63
C SER A 56 6.44 3.35 5.85
N ALA A 57 6.21 4.21 4.85
CA ALA A 57 7.30 4.81 4.07
C ALA A 57 8.33 5.55 4.94
N GLY A 58 7.87 6.24 5.99
CA GLY A 58 8.72 6.94 6.96
C GLY A 58 9.02 6.17 8.25
N ASP A 59 8.48 4.95 8.43
CA ASP A 59 8.66 4.19 9.68
C ASP A 59 9.99 3.42 9.68
N ALA A 60 11.00 4.00 10.33
CA ALA A 60 12.32 3.40 10.43
C ALA A 60 12.34 2.05 11.19
N SER A 61 11.29 1.74 11.98
CA SER A 61 11.15 0.45 12.67
C SER A 61 10.70 -0.69 11.75
N VAL A 62 10.22 -0.38 10.54
CA VAL A 62 9.95 -1.35 9.48
C VAL A 62 11.24 -1.58 8.67
N PRO A 63 11.61 -2.83 8.33
CA PRO A 63 12.74 -3.11 7.45
C PRO A 63 12.62 -2.38 6.12
N GLU A 64 13.72 -1.81 5.62
CA GLU A 64 13.73 -0.92 4.44
C GLU A 64 13.01 -1.51 3.23
N GLY A 65 13.29 -2.78 2.89
CA GLY A 65 12.66 -3.46 1.75
C GLY A 65 11.15 -3.75 1.90
N LEU A 66 10.57 -3.51 3.07
CA LEU A 66 9.13 -3.70 3.34
C LEU A 66 8.37 -2.38 3.49
N ARG A 67 9.07 -1.24 3.55
CA ARG A 67 8.43 0.08 3.72
C ARG A 67 7.58 0.41 2.48
N GLY A 68 6.36 0.87 2.75
CA GLY A 68 5.35 1.18 1.75
C GLY A 68 4.79 -0.03 1.01
N THR A 69 4.87 -1.23 1.59
CA THR A 69 4.35 -2.48 0.99
C THR A 69 3.29 -3.12 1.88
N PHE A 70 2.52 -4.07 1.33
CA PHE A 70 1.59 -4.89 2.12
C PHE A 70 2.28 -5.63 3.27
N LYS A 71 3.55 -6.03 3.11
CA LYS A 71 4.32 -6.72 4.17
C LYS A 71 4.67 -5.83 5.37
N ALA A 72 4.54 -4.50 5.28
CA ALA A 72 4.70 -3.63 6.44
C ALA A 72 3.68 -3.94 7.54
N PHE A 73 2.45 -4.33 7.17
CA PHE A 73 1.38 -4.67 8.11
C PHE A 73 1.64 -5.97 8.89
N THR A 74 2.62 -6.78 8.48
CA THR A 74 3.00 -7.99 9.21
C THR A 74 4.10 -7.72 10.25
N GLN A 75 4.66 -6.51 10.27
CA GLN A 75 5.71 -6.11 11.22
C GLN A 75 5.07 -5.68 12.54
N THR A 76 4.63 -6.65 13.37
CA THR A 76 3.88 -6.38 14.61
C THR A 76 4.62 -5.52 15.63
N ASP A 77 5.95 -5.52 15.59
CA ASP A 77 6.80 -4.70 16.47
C ASP A 77 7.08 -3.29 15.93
N SER A 78 6.62 -2.97 14.72
CA SER A 78 6.76 -1.62 14.15
C SER A 78 5.92 -0.59 14.90
N ASN A 79 6.32 0.68 14.81
CA ASN A 79 5.59 1.78 15.41
C ASN A 79 4.18 1.89 14.81
N GLY A 80 4.06 1.74 13.48
CA GLY A 80 2.76 1.72 12.80
C GLY A 80 1.81 0.64 13.33
N MET A 81 2.26 -0.62 13.43
CA MET A 81 1.41 -1.71 13.92
C MET A 81 1.10 -1.59 15.41
N LYS A 82 2.04 -1.13 16.25
CA LYS A 82 1.78 -0.82 17.66
C LYS A 82 0.73 0.28 17.81
N HIS A 83 0.77 1.29 16.95
CA HIS A 83 -0.22 2.37 16.91
C HIS A 83 -1.61 1.84 16.51
N LEU A 84 -1.72 1.08 15.41
CA LEU A 84 -2.99 0.48 14.99
C LEU A 84 -3.56 -0.46 16.06
N ALA A 85 -2.71 -1.26 16.72
CA ALA A 85 -3.14 -2.11 17.82
C ALA A 85 -3.64 -1.30 19.03
N ALA A 86 -3.06 -0.13 19.30
CA ALA A 86 -3.53 0.77 20.35
C ALA A 86 -4.89 1.39 19.99
N LEU A 87 -5.09 1.83 18.74
CA LEU A 87 -6.39 2.31 18.25
C LEU A 87 -7.45 1.21 18.34
N ALA A 88 -7.12 -0.01 17.91
CA ALA A 88 -8.04 -1.15 18.00
C ALA A 88 -8.46 -1.44 19.45
N ARG A 89 -7.51 -1.42 20.41
CA ARG A 89 -7.83 -1.53 21.85
C ARG A 89 -8.69 -0.38 22.38
N ALA A 90 -8.61 0.80 21.76
CA ALA A 90 -9.42 1.96 22.11
C ALA A 90 -10.81 1.96 21.47
N GLY A 91 -11.12 0.98 20.60
CA GLY A 91 -12.43 0.84 19.95
C GLY A 91 -12.44 1.12 18.45
N LEU A 92 -11.28 1.35 17.81
CA LEU A 92 -11.22 1.34 16.34
C LEU A 92 -11.60 -0.05 15.83
N THR A 93 -12.50 -0.10 14.85
CA THR A 93 -13.03 -1.37 14.34
C THR A 93 -12.56 -1.71 12.93
N HIS A 94 -12.31 -0.70 12.10
CA HIS A 94 -12.07 -0.88 10.67
C HIS A 94 -10.99 0.08 10.16
N VAL A 95 -10.12 -0.45 9.30
CA VAL A 95 -9.22 0.36 8.48
C VAL A 95 -9.79 0.40 7.07
N HIS A 96 -9.98 1.61 6.54
CA HIS A 96 -10.32 1.84 5.15
C HIS A 96 -9.03 2.13 4.40
N LEU A 97 -8.61 1.20 3.54
CA LEU A 97 -7.45 1.44 2.69
C LEU A 97 -7.85 2.29 1.48
N LEU A 98 -7.05 3.30 1.18
CA LEU A 98 -7.02 3.93 -0.15
C LEU A 98 -6.77 2.84 -1.23
N PRO A 99 -7.04 3.15 -2.52
CA PRO A 99 -6.92 2.21 -3.62
C PRO A 99 -5.73 1.24 -3.51
N SER A 100 -6.04 -0.05 -3.47
CA SER A 100 -5.07 -1.14 -3.36
C SER A 100 -5.31 -2.25 -4.40
N PHE A 101 -6.20 -1.99 -5.36
CA PHE A 101 -6.26 -2.73 -6.63
C PHE A 101 -5.24 -2.12 -7.60
N ASP A 102 -4.98 -2.77 -8.73
CA ASP A 102 -4.04 -2.33 -9.75
C ASP A 102 -4.38 -0.96 -10.35
N ILE A 103 -3.47 0.00 -10.17
CA ILE A 103 -3.58 1.41 -10.59
C ILE A 103 -2.58 1.72 -11.72
N ALA A 104 -2.82 2.80 -12.46
CA ALA A 104 -2.06 3.11 -13.67
C ALA A 104 -0.83 4.00 -13.44
N SER A 105 -0.81 4.76 -12.34
CA SER A 105 0.05 5.94 -12.17
C SER A 105 1.35 5.72 -11.42
N VAL A 106 1.64 4.49 -10.96
CA VAL A 106 2.91 4.14 -10.29
C VAL A 106 3.61 3.06 -11.09
N ASP A 107 4.88 3.28 -11.45
CA ASP A 107 5.69 2.24 -12.11
C ASP A 107 5.99 1.13 -11.09
N GLU A 108 5.57 -0.11 -11.37
CA GLU A 108 5.80 -1.26 -10.50
C GLU A 108 7.28 -1.72 -10.51
N ASP A 109 8.10 -1.20 -11.43
CA ASP A 109 9.55 -1.38 -11.38
C ASP A 109 10.20 -0.38 -10.41
N LYS A 110 10.38 -0.83 -9.16
CA LYS A 110 10.98 -0.02 -8.09
C LYS A 110 12.37 0.52 -8.40
N THR A 111 13.10 -0.08 -9.35
CA THR A 111 14.43 0.41 -9.76
C THR A 111 14.35 1.70 -10.59
N ARG A 112 13.16 2.03 -11.09
CA ARG A 112 12.90 3.23 -11.90
C ARG A 112 12.37 4.40 -11.07
N TRP A 113 12.04 4.17 -9.80
CA TRP A 113 11.55 5.21 -8.89
C TRP A 113 12.58 6.31 -8.69
N GLN A 114 12.11 7.54 -8.76
CA GLN A 114 12.89 8.74 -8.49
C GLN A 114 12.53 9.30 -7.12
N TYR A 115 13.47 10.02 -6.53
CA TYR A 115 13.29 10.70 -5.25
C TYR A 115 13.67 12.18 -5.43
N PRO A 116 13.02 13.09 -4.68
CA PRO A 116 13.37 14.51 -4.73
C PRO A 116 14.85 14.71 -4.43
N ALA A 117 15.55 15.48 -5.27
CA ALA A 117 16.96 15.75 -5.09
C ALA A 117 17.20 16.77 -3.95
N GLY A 118 18.32 16.61 -3.25
CA GLY A 118 18.77 17.53 -2.20
C GLY A 118 18.24 17.21 -0.80
N ASP A 119 18.69 17.99 0.18
CA ASP A 119 18.20 17.92 1.56
C ASP A 119 17.02 18.86 1.74
N LEU A 120 15.80 18.35 1.55
CA LEU A 120 14.57 19.14 1.67
C LEU A 120 14.41 19.78 3.05
N ALA A 121 14.99 19.20 4.11
CA ALA A 121 14.90 19.73 5.47
C ALA A 121 15.81 20.96 5.69
N SER A 122 16.77 21.18 4.80
CA SER A 122 17.66 22.35 4.87
C SER A 122 17.00 23.65 4.36
N PHE A 123 15.90 23.54 3.62
CA PHE A 123 15.20 24.70 3.06
C PHE A 123 14.33 25.41 4.10
N PRO A 124 14.14 26.75 3.99
CA PRO A 124 13.20 27.48 4.85
C PRO A 124 11.79 26.90 4.80
N PRO A 125 11.04 26.89 5.93
CA PRO A 125 9.71 26.27 5.98
C PRO A 125 8.67 26.93 5.06
N ASP A 126 8.91 28.16 4.62
CA ASP A 126 8.07 28.94 3.69
C ASP A 126 8.63 29.01 2.26
N SER A 127 9.68 28.24 1.96
CA SER A 127 10.31 28.17 0.64
C SER A 127 9.49 27.37 -0.36
N ASP A 128 9.59 27.73 -1.64
CA ASP A 128 9.02 26.98 -2.75
C ASP A 128 9.94 25.84 -3.24
N GLN A 129 11.14 25.72 -2.69
CA GLN A 129 12.13 24.74 -3.16
C GLN A 129 11.72 23.29 -2.87
N GLN A 130 11.05 23.04 -1.74
CA GLN A 130 10.55 21.72 -1.36
C GLN A 130 9.54 21.22 -2.38
N GLN A 131 8.53 22.04 -2.70
CA GLN A 131 7.50 21.66 -3.68
C GLN A 131 8.09 21.51 -5.07
N ALA A 132 9.09 22.33 -5.44
CA ALA A 132 9.73 22.25 -6.75
C ALA A 132 10.47 20.92 -6.92
N ALA A 133 11.22 20.52 -5.89
CA ALA A 133 11.94 19.25 -5.88
C ALA A 133 10.98 18.05 -5.93
N VAL A 134 9.90 18.05 -5.14
CA VAL A 134 8.89 16.98 -5.14
C VAL A 134 8.17 16.91 -6.48
N THR A 135 7.68 18.04 -6.99
CA THR A 135 6.94 18.11 -8.26
C THR A 135 7.80 17.64 -9.44
N SER A 136 9.11 17.86 -9.40
CA SER A 136 10.02 17.44 -10.49
C SER A 136 10.08 15.92 -10.72
N VAL A 137 9.67 15.13 -9.72
CA VAL A 137 9.69 13.66 -9.77
C VAL A 137 8.33 13.00 -9.54
N ALA A 138 7.25 13.77 -9.33
CA ALA A 138 5.94 13.23 -8.92
C ALA A 138 5.38 12.15 -9.86
N ASP A 139 5.59 12.27 -11.18
CA ASP A 139 5.14 11.26 -12.16
C ASP A 139 6.05 10.02 -12.24
N LYS A 140 7.11 9.97 -11.43
CA LYS A 140 8.17 8.95 -11.48
C LYS A 140 8.58 8.44 -10.10
N ASP A 141 7.96 8.95 -9.04
CA ASP A 141 8.20 8.45 -7.71
C ASP A 141 7.28 7.25 -7.43
N ALA A 142 7.21 6.84 -6.17
CA ALA A 142 6.45 5.69 -5.73
C ALA A 142 5.09 6.05 -5.14
N PHE A 143 4.58 7.26 -5.40
CA PHE A 143 3.45 7.84 -4.69
C PHE A 143 2.32 8.29 -5.63
N ASN A 144 1.17 7.66 -5.48
CA ASN A 144 -0.11 8.19 -5.91
C ASN A 144 -1.18 7.75 -4.90
N TRP A 145 -2.31 8.43 -4.84
CA TRP A 145 -3.47 7.93 -4.09
C TRP A 145 -4.14 6.75 -4.78
N GLY A 146 -3.96 6.58 -6.10
CA GLY A 146 -4.42 5.40 -6.82
C GLY A 146 -5.88 5.49 -7.32
N TYR A 147 -6.45 6.69 -7.44
CA TYR A 147 -7.81 6.88 -7.99
C TYR A 147 -7.83 6.85 -9.53
N ASP A 148 -7.15 5.86 -10.10
CA ASP A 148 -6.89 5.69 -11.53
C ASP A 148 -6.84 4.19 -11.88
N PRO A 149 -7.98 3.49 -11.83
CA PRO A 149 -8.04 2.04 -11.93
C PRO A 149 -7.53 1.51 -13.27
N TRP A 150 -6.71 0.47 -13.21
CA TRP A 150 -6.25 -0.28 -14.38
C TRP A 150 -6.89 -1.69 -14.42
N HIS A 151 -6.81 -2.47 -13.34
CA HIS A 151 -7.61 -3.70 -13.14
C HIS A 151 -8.24 -3.75 -11.74
N TYR A 152 -9.57 -3.89 -11.68
CA TYR A 152 -10.33 -3.81 -10.42
C TYR A 152 -10.16 -5.02 -9.47
N THR A 153 -9.65 -6.15 -9.96
CA THR A 153 -9.66 -7.44 -9.26
C THR A 153 -8.26 -8.01 -9.01
N VAL A 154 -7.21 -7.20 -9.18
CA VAL A 154 -5.82 -7.58 -8.93
C VAL A 154 -5.24 -6.61 -7.91
N PRO A 155 -4.50 -7.05 -6.87
CA PRO A 155 -3.79 -6.15 -5.98
C PRO A 155 -2.75 -5.31 -6.72
N GLU A 156 -2.52 -4.09 -6.26
CA GLU A 156 -1.49 -3.18 -6.80
C GLU A 156 -0.07 -3.76 -6.64
N GLY A 157 0.67 -3.90 -7.74
CA GLY A 157 1.99 -4.54 -7.73
C GLY A 157 3.09 -3.67 -7.11
N SER A 158 3.00 -2.34 -7.18
CA SER A 158 4.01 -1.46 -6.55
C SER A 158 4.07 -1.61 -5.02
N TYR A 159 2.97 -2.06 -4.41
CA TYR A 159 2.88 -2.38 -2.98
C TYR A 159 3.25 -3.83 -2.63
N ALA A 160 3.52 -4.70 -3.61
CA ALA A 160 4.07 -6.03 -3.40
C ALA A 160 5.60 -5.98 -3.20
N THR A 161 6.22 -7.09 -2.80
CA THR A 161 7.70 -7.18 -2.76
C THR A 161 8.32 -7.74 -4.03
N ASP A 162 7.53 -8.44 -4.85
CA ASP A 162 7.86 -8.96 -6.18
C ASP A 162 6.56 -9.04 -6.99
#